data_AF-A0A1M5TK41-F1
#
_entry.id   AF-A0A1M5TK41-F1
#
_cell.length_a   1.000
_cell.length_b   1.000
_cell.length_c   1.000
_cell.angle_alpha   90.00
_cell.angle_beta   90.00
_cell.angle_gamma   90.00
#
_symmetry.space_group_name_H-M   'P 1'
#
loop_
_entity.id
_entity.type
_entity.pdbx_description
1 polymer ?
#
loop_
_entity_poly.entity_id
_entity_poly.type
_entity_poly.pdbx_seq_one_letter_code
_entity_poly.pdbx_strand_id
1 'polypeptide(L)'
;MEHPEQLPGAETVSKYLAAGNDRLKKIVGMVAYNVTAAAKQAAQALINDRERVSDVTDHLDGEFISELDMDQAEEIRTIMQIGQELQRYFDVTIMKLALRDFNEDLLRQIRDMEKREAEVRDREQDIERIIRKRISELRDQILKDSTTARGFFESALTKAEKVFDQNKITRFAYSAISVFQEEFFDLQGSNDVEQVTKLYQRAIEPFQITKMIMDKDGKLKKVVTNQFSEPCSQDLFLFFYKYYNELLEIYQTEGELPSSADELARIFHKKKKDISDIISDMQQIDKTS
;
A
#
# COMPACT_ATOMS: atom_id res chain seq x y z
N MET A 1 36.01 21.77 -15.38
CA MET A 1 36.49 21.54 -16.76
C MET A 1 35.62 20.44 -17.32
N GLU A 2 34.76 20.74 -18.28
CA GLU A 2 33.88 19.74 -18.92
C GLU A 2 34.75 18.77 -19.73
N HIS A 3 34.49 17.47 -19.59
CA HIS A 3 35.28 16.39 -20.19
C HIS A 3 35.06 16.37 -21.71
N PRO A 4 36.06 16.70 -22.54
CA PRO A 4 35.94 16.67 -24.00
C PRO A 4 35.81 15.25 -24.57
N GLU A 5 35.94 14.21 -23.72
CA GLU A 5 36.10 12.80 -24.07
C GLU A 5 34.89 12.15 -24.76
N GLN A 6 33.73 12.82 -24.81
CA GLN A 6 32.49 12.25 -25.36
C GLN A 6 32.16 12.72 -26.79
N LEU A 7 32.98 13.58 -27.41
CA LEU A 7 32.74 14.07 -28.77
C LEU A 7 33.51 13.24 -29.82
N PRO A 8 32.93 12.96 -31.01
CA PRO A 8 33.65 12.34 -32.12
C PRO A 8 34.93 13.14 -32.46
N GLY A 9 36.10 12.50 -32.37
CA GLY A 9 37.40 13.15 -32.61
C GLY A 9 38.07 13.76 -31.37
N ALA A 10 37.48 13.64 -30.18
CA ALA A 10 38.06 14.11 -28.90
C ALA A 10 39.47 13.55 -28.61
N GLU A 11 39.70 12.28 -28.92
CA GLU A 11 41.03 11.66 -28.81
C GLU A 11 42.05 12.31 -29.75
N THR A 12 41.62 12.67 -30.95
CA THR A 12 42.48 13.29 -31.98
C THR A 12 42.80 14.74 -31.60
N VAL A 13 41.82 15.48 -31.11
CA VAL A 13 42.01 16.85 -30.57
C VAL A 13 42.96 16.80 -29.36
N SER A 14 42.74 15.88 -28.42
CA SER A 14 43.60 15.69 -27.25
C SER A 14 45.04 15.30 -27.64
N LYS A 15 45.21 14.43 -28.65
CA LYS A 15 46.52 14.04 -29.20
C LYS A 15 47.27 15.23 -29.80
N TYR A 16 46.59 16.11 -30.55
CA TYR A 16 47.21 17.30 -31.11
C TYR A 16 47.48 18.39 -30.06
N LEU A 17 46.66 18.48 -29.02
CA LEU A 17 46.90 19.36 -27.87
C LEU A 17 48.04 18.85 -26.97
N ALA A 18 48.35 17.55 -26.97
CA ALA A 18 49.48 16.96 -26.26
C ALA A 18 50.79 16.94 -27.07
N ALA A 19 50.73 17.16 -28.39
CA ALA A 19 51.89 17.07 -29.29
C ALA A 19 52.98 18.11 -28.95
N GLY A 20 54.27 17.76 -29.10
CA GLY A 20 55.41 18.67 -28.87
C GLY A 20 55.55 19.85 -29.85
N ASN A 21 54.54 20.11 -30.68
CA ASN A 21 54.53 21.20 -31.67
C ASN A 21 53.64 22.35 -31.19
N ASP A 22 54.26 23.43 -30.71
CA ASP A 22 53.57 24.57 -30.10
C ASP A 22 52.64 25.30 -31.07
N ARG A 23 53.00 25.35 -32.37
CA ARG A 23 52.15 25.98 -33.39
C ARG A 23 50.85 25.18 -33.59
N LEU A 24 50.96 23.85 -33.63
CA LEU A 24 49.81 22.96 -33.80
C LEU A 24 48.89 23.00 -32.56
N LYS A 25 49.47 22.98 -31.35
CA LYS A 25 48.75 23.17 -30.09
C LYS A 25 47.94 24.46 -30.06
N LYS A 26 48.56 25.58 -30.47
CA LYS A 26 47.91 26.89 -30.45
C LYS A 26 46.75 26.96 -31.44
N ILE A 27 46.90 26.43 -32.64
CA ILE A 27 45.84 26.41 -33.67
C ILE A 27 44.67 25.53 -33.21
N VAL A 28 44.95 24.30 -32.78
CA VAL A 28 43.91 23.36 -32.33
C VAL A 28 43.22 23.88 -31.06
N GLY A 29 43.97 24.48 -30.14
CA GLY A 29 43.43 25.12 -28.94
C GLY A 29 42.50 26.30 -29.26
N MET A 30 42.85 27.16 -30.20
CA MET A 30 41.98 28.26 -30.64
C MET A 30 40.71 27.75 -31.33
N VAL A 31 40.81 26.73 -32.17
CA VAL A 31 39.65 26.13 -32.83
C VAL A 31 38.72 25.50 -31.80
N ALA A 32 39.25 24.66 -30.89
CA ALA A 32 38.47 24.05 -29.83
C ALA A 32 37.78 25.11 -28.96
N TYR A 33 38.53 26.13 -28.53
CA TYR A 33 37.98 27.22 -27.74
C TYR A 33 36.85 27.97 -28.45
N ASN A 34 37.06 28.36 -29.72
CA ASN A 34 36.05 29.08 -30.50
C ASN A 34 34.80 28.24 -30.75
N VAL A 35 34.95 26.94 -31.01
CA VAL A 35 33.83 26.02 -31.20
C VAL A 35 33.05 25.83 -29.90
N THR A 36 33.74 25.62 -28.77
CA THR A 36 33.08 25.49 -27.46
C THR A 36 32.39 26.79 -27.05
N ALA A 37 33.00 27.95 -27.30
CA ALA A 37 32.40 29.25 -27.01
C ALA A 37 31.14 29.48 -27.84
N ALA A 38 31.19 29.20 -29.15
CA ALA A 38 30.03 29.30 -30.04
C ALA A 38 28.90 28.33 -29.62
N ALA A 39 29.23 27.09 -29.26
CA ALA A 39 28.25 26.10 -28.80
C ALA A 39 27.56 26.54 -27.50
N LYS A 40 28.31 27.08 -26.52
CA LYS A 40 27.74 27.61 -25.27
C LYS A 40 26.83 28.81 -25.52
N GLN A 41 27.24 29.72 -26.41
CA GLN A 41 26.41 30.87 -26.77
C GLN A 41 25.11 30.45 -27.46
N ALA A 42 25.17 29.45 -28.36
CA ALA A 42 23.99 28.88 -29.00
C ALA A 42 23.06 28.17 -28.00
N ALA A 43 23.61 27.39 -27.07
CA ALA A 43 22.83 26.71 -26.03
C ALA A 43 22.12 27.72 -25.11
N GLN A 44 22.81 28.78 -24.70
CA GLN A 44 22.20 29.82 -23.86
C GLN A 44 21.11 30.59 -24.61
N ALA A 45 21.33 30.91 -25.90
CA ALA A 45 20.30 31.54 -26.72
C ALA A 45 19.05 30.67 -26.85
N LEU A 46 19.22 29.35 -27.05
CA LEU A 46 18.11 28.40 -27.11
C LEU A 46 17.33 28.31 -25.81
N ILE A 47 18.01 28.30 -24.65
CA ILE A 47 17.35 28.30 -23.34
C ILE A 47 16.52 29.57 -23.18
N ASN A 48 17.11 30.74 -23.45
CA ASN A 48 16.42 32.03 -23.32
C ASN A 48 15.23 32.15 -24.28
N ASP A 49 15.35 31.65 -25.52
CA ASP A 49 14.26 31.70 -26.49
C ASP A 49 13.15 30.69 -26.16
N ARG A 50 13.49 29.54 -25.56
CA ARG A 50 12.50 28.59 -25.03
C ARG A 50 11.72 29.17 -23.86
N GLU A 51 12.40 29.85 -22.93
CA GLU A 51 11.74 30.55 -21.82
C GLU A 51 10.79 31.62 -22.35
N ARG A 52 11.20 32.42 -23.35
CA ARG A 52 10.32 33.40 -24.00
C ARG A 52 9.07 32.78 -24.64
N VAL A 53 9.18 31.61 -25.26
CA VAL A 53 8.03 30.89 -25.82
C VAL A 53 7.06 30.46 -24.72
N SER A 54 7.59 30.07 -23.55
CA SER A 54 6.78 29.77 -22.35
C SER A 54 6.14 31.04 -21.77
N ASP A 55 6.87 32.15 -21.73
CA ASP A 55 6.34 33.43 -21.21
C ASP A 55 5.21 33.97 -22.10
N VAL A 56 5.25 33.71 -23.41
CA VAL A 56 4.17 34.09 -24.34
C VAL A 56 2.86 33.36 -24.01
N THR A 57 2.89 32.13 -23.48
CA THR A 57 1.65 31.46 -23.04
C THR A 57 1.05 32.08 -21.79
N ASP A 58 1.86 32.63 -20.88
CA ASP A 58 1.38 33.35 -19.70
C ASP A 58 0.73 34.69 -20.09
N HIS A 59 1.14 35.30 -21.21
CA HIS A 59 0.51 36.49 -21.76
C HIS A 59 -0.83 36.24 -22.45
N LEU A 60 -1.24 34.98 -22.61
CA LEU A 60 -2.56 34.61 -23.14
C LEU A 60 -3.62 34.45 -22.04
N ASP A 61 -3.23 34.47 -20.76
CA ASP A 61 -4.15 34.36 -19.63
C ASP A 61 -5.12 35.55 -19.58
N GLY A 62 -6.43 35.27 -19.64
CA GLY A 62 -7.50 36.26 -19.53
C GLY A 62 -7.89 36.93 -20.84
N GLU A 63 -7.10 36.76 -21.91
CA GLU A 63 -7.40 37.29 -23.25
C GLU A 63 -8.49 36.45 -23.96
N PHE A 64 -8.53 35.13 -23.70
CA PHE A 64 -9.59 34.28 -24.26
C PHE A 64 -10.92 34.46 -23.52
N ILE A 65 -10.88 34.75 -22.21
CA ILE A 65 -12.07 35.16 -21.46
C ILE A 65 -12.62 36.49 -21.99
N SER A 66 -11.77 37.50 -22.21
CA SER A 66 -12.20 38.85 -22.57
C SER A 66 -12.73 38.96 -24.01
N GLU A 67 -12.11 38.26 -24.96
CA GLU A 67 -12.41 38.41 -26.39
C GLU A 67 -13.31 37.29 -26.96
N LEU A 68 -13.34 36.10 -26.33
CA LEU A 68 -13.97 34.90 -26.89
C LEU A 68 -15.03 34.27 -25.97
N ASP A 69 -15.33 34.89 -24.82
CA ASP A 69 -16.36 34.46 -23.85
C ASP A 69 -16.19 32.99 -23.41
N MET A 70 -14.92 32.55 -23.32
CA MET A 70 -14.55 31.20 -22.90
C MET A 70 -14.58 31.07 -21.37
N ASP A 71 -14.96 29.90 -20.85
CA ASP A 71 -14.84 29.61 -19.42
C ASP A 71 -13.37 29.45 -19.01
N GLN A 72 -13.04 29.88 -17.78
CA GLN A 72 -11.68 29.88 -17.24
C GLN A 72 -11.04 28.48 -17.25
N ALA A 73 -11.83 27.44 -16.97
CA ALA A 73 -11.35 26.06 -16.99
C ALA A 73 -11.10 25.52 -18.42
N GLU A 74 -11.70 26.14 -19.43
CA GLU A 74 -11.50 25.82 -20.85
C GLU A 74 -10.32 26.63 -21.42
N GLU A 75 -10.18 27.90 -21.04
CA GLU A 75 -9.03 28.75 -21.36
C GLU A 75 -7.71 28.12 -20.87
N ILE A 76 -7.63 27.71 -19.60
CA ILE A 76 -6.42 27.07 -19.05
C ILE A 76 -6.05 25.81 -19.84
N ARG A 77 -7.04 25.00 -20.22
CA ARG A 77 -6.80 23.78 -21.02
C ARG A 77 -6.29 24.11 -22.42
N THR A 78 -6.87 25.13 -23.06
CA THR A 78 -6.46 25.58 -24.39
C THR A 78 -5.07 26.20 -24.38
N ILE A 79 -4.74 27.06 -23.41
CA ILE A 79 -3.41 27.67 -23.26
C ILE A 79 -2.36 26.58 -23.03
N MET A 80 -2.63 25.61 -22.15
CA MET A 80 -1.73 24.47 -21.93
C MET A 80 -1.49 23.66 -23.21
N GLN A 81 -2.53 23.41 -24.01
CA GLN A 81 -2.39 22.71 -25.29
C GLN A 81 -1.55 23.51 -26.29
N ILE A 82 -1.81 24.81 -26.43
CA ILE A 82 -1.04 25.70 -27.30
C ILE A 82 0.43 25.72 -26.88
N GLY A 83 0.73 25.81 -25.58
CA GLY A 83 2.09 25.77 -25.05
C GLY A 83 2.81 24.46 -25.38
N GLN A 84 2.13 23.32 -25.19
CA GLN A 84 2.69 22.02 -25.55
C GLN A 84 2.96 21.89 -27.05
N GLU A 85 2.07 22.38 -27.90
CA GLU A 85 2.25 22.36 -29.35
C GLU A 85 3.40 23.26 -29.82
N LEU A 86 3.49 24.48 -29.29
CA LEU A 86 4.56 25.43 -29.63
C LEU A 86 5.92 24.93 -29.16
N GLN A 87 6.00 24.38 -27.94
CA GLN A 87 7.23 23.79 -27.43
C GLN A 87 7.67 22.60 -28.29
N ARG A 88 6.73 21.72 -28.67
CA ARG A 88 7.02 20.59 -29.57
C ARG A 88 7.47 21.07 -30.95
N TYR A 89 6.85 22.11 -31.50
CA TYR A 89 7.23 22.69 -32.78
C TYR A 89 8.64 23.31 -32.72
N PHE A 90 8.96 24.01 -31.63
CA PHE A 90 10.29 24.55 -31.35
C PHE A 90 11.33 23.42 -31.31
N ASP A 91 11.12 22.38 -30.51
CA ASP A 91 12.05 21.26 -30.37
C ASP A 91 12.30 20.56 -31.71
N VAL A 92 11.24 20.30 -32.48
CA VAL A 92 11.35 19.68 -33.82
C VAL A 92 12.10 20.58 -34.81
N THR A 93 11.84 21.89 -34.78
CA THR A 93 12.46 22.85 -35.70
C THR A 93 13.94 23.06 -35.38
N ILE A 94 14.29 23.17 -34.09
CA ILE A 94 15.67 23.22 -33.63
C ILE A 94 16.40 21.93 -33.99
N MET A 95 15.81 20.75 -33.79
CA MET A 95 16.43 19.50 -34.23
C MET A 95 16.68 19.47 -35.75
N LYS A 96 15.71 19.90 -36.57
CA LYS A 96 15.88 19.95 -38.04
C LYS A 96 16.95 20.94 -38.50
N LEU A 97 17.08 22.09 -37.83
CA LEU A 97 18.05 23.13 -38.18
C LEU A 97 19.46 22.82 -37.66
N ALA A 98 19.58 22.34 -36.43
CA ALA A 98 20.86 22.01 -35.80
C ALA A 98 21.49 20.75 -36.41
N LEU A 99 20.68 19.87 -36.98
CA LEU A 99 21.11 18.56 -37.45
C LEU A 99 20.59 18.33 -38.87
N ARG A 100 21.06 19.16 -39.81
CA ARG A 100 20.67 19.08 -41.22
C ARG A 100 20.94 17.70 -41.87
N ASP A 101 21.84 16.91 -41.28
CA ASP A 101 22.15 15.51 -41.62
C ASP A 101 21.77 14.52 -40.48
N PHE A 102 20.77 14.83 -39.64
CA PHE A 102 20.37 13.96 -38.54
C PHE A 102 19.86 12.63 -39.06
N ASN A 103 20.44 11.54 -38.56
CA ASN A 103 20.11 10.19 -38.93
C ASN A 103 18.65 9.90 -38.55
N GLU A 104 17.75 9.69 -39.52
CA GLU A 104 16.33 9.38 -39.29
C GLU A 104 16.14 8.17 -38.35
N ASP A 105 17.14 7.27 -38.32
CA ASP A 105 17.19 6.13 -37.42
C ASP A 105 17.23 6.54 -35.93
N LEU A 106 17.89 7.65 -35.56
CA LEU A 106 17.93 8.15 -34.18
C LEU A 106 16.56 8.69 -33.74
N LEU A 107 15.86 9.39 -34.63
CA LEU A 107 14.48 9.83 -34.37
C LEU A 107 13.51 8.65 -34.25
N ARG A 108 13.73 7.60 -35.03
CA ARG A 108 12.96 6.36 -34.93
C ARG A 108 13.21 5.63 -33.61
N GLN A 109 14.47 5.55 -33.19
CA GLN A 109 14.85 4.95 -31.90
C GLN A 109 14.27 5.73 -30.71
N ILE A 110 14.28 7.07 -30.75
CA ILE A 110 13.66 7.90 -29.71
C ILE A 110 12.16 7.61 -29.61
N ARG A 111 11.44 7.60 -30.75
CA ARG A 111 10.01 7.27 -30.75
C ARG A 111 9.71 5.84 -30.27
N ASP A 112 10.53 4.88 -30.65
CA ASP A 112 10.38 3.50 -30.19
C ASP A 112 10.66 3.38 -28.68
N MET A 113 11.58 4.17 -28.13
CA MET A 113 11.82 4.25 -26.69
C MET A 113 10.66 4.92 -25.95
N GLU A 114 10.16 6.05 -26.43
CA GLU A 114 8.97 6.74 -25.85
C GLU A 114 7.76 5.80 -25.81
N LYS A 115 7.55 5.01 -26.87
CA LYS A 115 6.47 4.02 -26.92
C LYS A 115 6.66 2.90 -25.89
N ARG A 116 7.89 2.38 -25.73
CA ARG A 116 8.20 1.38 -24.71
C ARG A 116 8.05 1.92 -23.30
N GLU A 117 8.45 3.16 -23.06
CA GLU A 117 8.27 3.83 -21.76
C GLU A 117 6.78 3.93 -21.42
N ALA A 118 5.94 4.35 -22.37
CA ALA A 118 4.49 4.38 -22.19
C ALA A 118 3.92 2.99 -21.86
N GLU A 119 4.31 1.94 -22.61
CA GLU A 119 3.88 0.56 -22.34
C GLU A 119 4.30 0.05 -20.96
N VAL A 120 5.50 0.40 -20.49
CA VAL A 120 5.98 0.05 -19.15
C VAL A 120 5.17 0.78 -18.09
N ARG A 121 4.92 2.08 -18.28
CA ARG A 121 4.17 2.91 -17.33
C ARG A 121 2.72 2.43 -17.18
N ASP A 122 2.08 2.01 -18.26
CA ASP A 122 0.73 1.41 -18.23
C ASP A 122 0.73 0.10 -17.43
N ARG A 123 1.73 -0.77 -17.64
CA ARG A 123 1.87 -2.01 -16.86
C ARG A 123 2.10 -1.75 -15.38
N GLU A 124 2.91 -0.74 -15.04
CA GLU A 124 3.13 -0.35 -13.65
C GLU A 124 1.83 0.11 -12.98
N GLN A 125 1.03 0.92 -13.67
CA GLN A 125 -0.28 1.36 -13.17
C GLN A 125 -1.25 0.18 -12.98
N ASP A 126 -1.27 -0.78 -13.91
CA ASP A 126 -2.11 -1.97 -13.79
C ASP A 126 -1.68 -2.86 -12.62
N ILE A 127 -0.37 -3.06 -12.43
CA ILE A 127 0.19 -3.79 -11.27
C ILE A 127 -0.20 -3.07 -9.97
N GLU A 128 -0.05 -1.75 -9.92
CA GLU A 128 -0.40 -0.97 -8.73
C GLU A 128 -1.90 -1.09 -8.41
N ARG A 129 -2.77 -1.07 -9.42
CA ARG A 129 -4.21 -1.30 -9.27
C ARG A 129 -4.50 -2.69 -8.69
N ILE A 130 -3.82 -3.73 -9.18
CA ILE A 130 -3.96 -5.10 -8.67
C ILE A 130 -3.51 -5.19 -7.22
N ILE A 131 -2.36 -4.61 -6.88
CA ILE A 131 -1.83 -4.60 -5.51
C ILE A 131 -2.80 -3.90 -4.56
N ARG A 132 -3.28 -2.71 -4.93
CA ARG A 132 -4.26 -1.96 -4.11
C ARG A 132 -5.54 -2.76 -3.88
N LYS A 133 -6.07 -3.41 -4.93
CA LYS A 133 -7.23 -4.29 -4.83
C LYS A 133 -6.96 -5.46 -3.86
N ARG A 134 -5.83 -6.15 -4.03
CA ARG A 134 -5.45 -7.29 -3.16
C ARG A 134 -5.26 -6.86 -1.70
N ILE A 135 -4.66 -5.70 -1.46
CA ILE A 135 -4.49 -5.13 -0.11
C ILE A 135 -5.86 -4.81 0.50
N SER A 136 -6.79 -4.25 -0.26
CA SER A 136 -8.16 -4.00 0.20
C SER A 136 -8.86 -5.31 0.57
N GLU A 137 -8.82 -6.31 -0.33
CA GLU A 137 -9.41 -7.63 -0.10
C GLU A 137 -8.82 -8.32 1.14
N LEU A 138 -7.49 -8.24 1.33
CA LEU A 138 -6.83 -8.77 2.52
C LEU A 138 -7.21 -8.02 3.79
N ARG A 139 -7.34 -6.69 3.75
CA ARG A 139 -7.79 -5.90 4.90
C ARG A 139 -9.23 -6.23 5.27
N ASP A 140 -10.10 -6.36 4.28
CA ASP A 140 -11.50 -6.75 4.50
C ASP A 140 -11.59 -8.17 5.06
N GLN A 141 -10.74 -9.09 4.58
CA GLN A 141 -10.65 -10.45 5.13
C GLN A 141 -10.11 -10.44 6.56
N ILE A 142 -9.08 -9.64 6.87
CA ILE A 142 -8.55 -9.50 8.23
C ILE A 142 -9.60 -8.89 9.17
N LEU A 143 -10.36 -7.89 8.70
CA LEU A 143 -11.41 -7.25 9.48
C LEU A 143 -12.61 -8.19 9.72
N LYS A 144 -12.95 -9.02 8.73
CA LYS A 144 -13.89 -10.14 8.92
C LYS A 144 -13.33 -11.16 9.92
N ASP A 145 -12.12 -11.67 9.70
CA ASP A 145 -11.49 -12.70 10.53
C ASP A 145 -11.34 -12.22 12.00
N SER A 146 -10.96 -10.96 12.23
CA SER A 146 -10.84 -10.33 13.57
C SER A 146 -12.18 -10.03 14.26
N THR A 147 -13.30 -10.14 13.55
CA THR A 147 -14.66 -9.98 14.11
C THR A 147 -15.44 -11.30 14.17
N THR A 148 -14.82 -12.41 13.76
CA THR A 148 -15.36 -13.76 13.93
C THR A 148 -15.14 -14.29 15.35
N ALA A 149 -15.93 -15.28 15.74
CA ALA A 149 -15.72 -16.04 16.97
C ALA A 149 -14.26 -16.50 17.07
N ARG A 150 -13.75 -17.15 16.02
CA ARG A 150 -12.36 -17.60 15.95
C ARG A 150 -11.34 -16.47 16.19
N GLY A 151 -11.54 -15.29 15.61
CA GLY A 151 -10.66 -14.14 15.81
C GLY A 151 -10.60 -13.69 17.28
N PHE A 152 -11.74 -13.67 17.97
CA PHE A 152 -11.79 -13.36 19.39
C PHE A 152 -11.15 -14.45 20.25
N PHE A 153 -11.27 -15.73 19.87
CA PHE A 153 -10.57 -16.83 20.53
C PHE A 153 -9.05 -16.72 20.38
N GLU A 154 -8.55 -16.48 19.16
CA GLU A 154 -7.12 -16.28 18.90
C GLU A 154 -6.59 -15.04 19.65
N SER A 155 -7.34 -13.94 19.67
CA SER A 155 -7.01 -12.74 20.45
C SER A 155 -6.91 -13.06 21.96
N ALA A 156 -7.87 -13.77 22.53
CA ALA A 156 -7.82 -14.19 23.93
C ALA A 156 -6.57 -15.04 24.24
N LEU A 157 -6.20 -15.98 23.34
CA LEU A 157 -5.01 -16.79 23.49
C LEU A 157 -3.71 -15.97 23.46
N THR A 158 -3.63 -14.93 22.63
CA THR A 158 -2.44 -14.05 22.55
C THR A 158 -2.31 -13.14 23.78
N LYS A 159 -3.43 -12.71 24.37
CA LYS A 159 -3.46 -11.88 25.58
C LYS A 159 -3.22 -12.68 26.87
N ALA A 160 -3.23 -14.00 26.79
CA ALA A 160 -2.93 -14.86 27.94
C ALA A 160 -1.43 -14.88 28.23
N GLU A 161 -1.04 -14.30 29.37
CA GLU A 161 0.37 -14.20 29.79
C GLU A 161 1.01 -15.57 30.11
N LYS A 162 0.20 -16.57 30.49
CA LYS A 162 0.68 -17.88 30.92
C LYS A 162 0.06 -19.00 30.09
N VAL A 163 0.86 -20.04 29.82
CA VAL A 163 0.40 -21.28 29.16
C VAL A 163 -0.77 -21.94 29.90
N PHE A 164 -0.80 -21.83 31.23
CA PHE A 164 -1.93 -22.32 32.03
C PHE A 164 -3.24 -21.59 31.73
N ASP A 165 -3.18 -20.29 31.45
CA ASP A 165 -4.36 -19.49 31.11
C ASP A 165 -4.82 -19.77 29.67
N GLN A 166 -3.90 -20.07 28.74
CA GLN A 166 -4.23 -20.58 27.40
C GLN A 166 -4.99 -21.92 27.43
N ASN A 167 -4.62 -22.83 28.34
CA ASN A 167 -5.34 -24.09 28.54
C ASN A 167 -6.75 -23.86 29.10
N LYS A 168 -6.94 -22.88 29.99
CA LYS A 168 -8.26 -22.51 30.49
C LYS A 168 -9.13 -21.87 29.41
N ILE A 169 -8.55 -20.99 28.59
CA ILE A 169 -9.23 -20.37 27.43
C ILE A 169 -9.70 -21.45 26.45
N THR A 170 -8.83 -22.41 26.15
CA THR A 170 -9.18 -23.56 25.31
C THR A 170 -10.34 -24.36 25.91
N ARG A 171 -10.29 -24.69 27.21
CA ARG A 171 -11.39 -25.40 27.89
C ARG A 171 -12.69 -24.59 27.92
N PHE A 172 -12.60 -23.28 28.07
CA PHE A 172 -13.77 -22.41 27.98
C PHE A 172 -14.39 -22.46 26.58
N ALA A 173 -13.58 -22.42 25.52
CA ALA A 173 -14.08 -22.56 24.15
C ALA A 173 -14.76 -23.91 23.91
N TYR A 174 -14.20 -25.03 24.41
CA TYR A 174 -14.88 -26.33 24.39
C TYR A 174 -16.23 -26.30 25.13
N SER A 175 -16.27 -25.70 26.32
CA SER A 175 -17.50 -25.60 27.11
C SER A 175 -18.55 -24.74 26.41
N ALA A 176 -18.15 -23.63 25.80
CA ALA A 176 -19.05 -22.75 25.05
C ALA A 176 -19.66 -23.49 23.85
N ILE A 177 -18.84 -24.20 23.06
CA ILE A 177 -19.30 -24.99 21.92
C ILE A 177 -20.30 -26.06 22.36
N SER A 178 -19.99 -26.83 23.40
CA SER A 178 -20.87 -27.87 23.93
C SER A 178 -22.19 -27.31 24.45
N VAL A 179 -22.16 -26.26 25.29
CA VAL A 179 -23.35 -25.64 25.88
C VAL A 179 -24.26 -25.07 24.79
N PHE A 180 -23.68 -24.45 23.75
CA PHE A 180 -24.49 -23.93 22.66
C PHE A 180 -25.11 -25.02 21.81
N GLN A 181 -24.39 -26.09 21.47
CA GLN A 181 -24.95 -27.18 20.67
C GLN A 181 -26.04 -27.96 21.40
N GLU A 182 -25.94 -28.09 22.73
CA GLU A 182 -26.97 -28.71 23.57
C GLU A 182 -28.25 -27.85 23.64
N GLU A 183 -28.11 -26.53 23.78
CA GLU A 183 -29.22 -25.62 24.08
C GLU A 183 -29.72 -24.87 22.82
N PHE A 184 -29.14 -25.13 21.64
CA PHE A 184 -29.40 -24.37 20.41
C PHE A 184 -30.88 -24.35 20.02
N PHE A 185 -31.54 -25.51 20.05
CA PHE A 185 -32.94 -25.63 19.64
C PHE A 185 -33.91 -24.95 20.60
N ASP A 186 -33.53 -24.81 21.87
CA ASP A 186 -34.31 -24.05 22.87
C ASP A 186 -34.13 -22.53 22.70
N LEU A 187 -33.01 -22.09 22.11
CA LEU A 187 -32.69 -20.67 21.85
C LEU A 187 -33.27 -20.12 20.54
N GLN A 188 -33.45 -20.98 19.53
CA GLN A 188 -33.82 -20.60 18.16
C GLN A 188 -35.16 -19.82 18.06
N GLY A 189 -35.98 -19.85 19.11
CA GLY A 189 -37.29 -19.18 19.17
C GLY A 189 -37.37 -17.91 20.01
N SER A 190 -36.35 -17.56 20.82
CA SER A 190 -36.51 -16.54 21.86
C SER A 190 -35.83 -15.19 21.56
N ASN A 191 -34.74 -15.16 20.76
CA ASN A 191 -33.90 -13.96 20.55
C ASN A 191 -33.64 -13.16 21.85
N ASP A 192 -33.66 -13.85 23.00
CA ASP A 192 -33.68 -13.22 24.30
C ASP A 192 -32.25 -13.09 24.81
N VAL A 193 -31.79 -11.84 24.89
CA VAL A 193 -30.47 -11.47 25.42
C VAL A 193 -30.27 -12.04 26.83
N GLU A 194 -31.35 -12.20 27.61
CA GLU A 194 -31.31 -12.79 28.94
C GLU A 194 -30.90 -14.28 28.90
N GLN A 195 -31.37 -15.04 27.90
CA GLN A 195 -31.03 -16.45 27.76
C GLN A 195 -29.59 -16.66 27.29
N VAL A 196 -29.13 -15.86 26.32
CA VAL A 196 -27.72 -15.87 25.88
C VAL A 196 -26.79 -15.53 27.05
N THR A 197 -27.20 -14.57 27.89
CA THR A 197 -26.43 -14.19 29.09
C THR A 197 -26.40 -15.31 30.14
N LYS A 198 -27.51 -16.04 30.33
CA LYS A 198 -27.57 -17.23 31.21
C LYS A 198 -26.64 -18.35 30.73
N LEU A 199 -26.59 -18.59 29.42
CA LEU A 199 -25.68 -19.58 28.84
C LEU A 199 -24.22 -19.16 28.98
N TYR A 200 -23.92 -17.87 28.82
CA TYR A 200 -22.58 -17.36 29.08
C TYR A 200 -22.18 -17.59 30.53
N GLN A 201 -23.08 -17.30 31.48
CA GLN A 201 -22.85 -17.58 32.90
C GLN A 201 -22.57 -19.07 33.17
N ARG A 202 -23.35 -19.98 32.56
CA ARG A 202 -23.13 -21.43 32.67
C ARG A 202 -21.78 -21.86 32.09
N ALA A 203 -21.35 -21.27 30.98
CA ALA A 203 -20.06 -21.57 30.34
C ALA A 203 -18.86 -21.00 31.11
N ILE A 204 -18.99 -19.83 31.74
CA ILE A 204 -17.90 -19.14 32.43
C ILE A 204 -17.79 -19.55 33.92
N GLU A 205 -18.86 -20.06 34.54
CA GLU A 205 -18.92 -20.45 35.95
C GLU A 205 -17.74 -21.36 36.40
N PRO A 206 -17.32 -22.40 35.64
CA PRO A 206 -16.17 -23.23 36.01
C PRO A 206 -14.84 -22.47 36.09
N PHE A 207 -14.77 -21.28 35.48
CA PHE A 207 -13.61 -20.41 35.41
C PHE A 207 -13.74 -19.18 36.29
N GLN A 208 -14.74 -19.13 37.17
CA GLN A 208 -14.86 -18.10 38.19
C GLN A 208 -14.17 -18.54 39.49
N ILE A 209 -13.61 -17.57 40.21
CA ILE A 209 -13.09 -17.74 41.56
C ILE A 209 -13.81 -16.80 42.51
N THR A 210 -14.10 -17.33 43.69
CA THR A 210 -14.59 -16.51 44.79
C THR A 210 -13.40 -15.85 45.50
N LYS A 211 -13.45 -14.53 45.66
CA LYS A 211 -12.55 -13.78 46.53
C LYS A 211 -13.35 -13.11 47.65
N MET A 212 -12.75 -13.01 48.83
CA MET A 212 -13.30 -12.23 49.93
C MET A 212 -12.62 -10.86 49.93
N ILE A 213 -13.40 -9.79 49.71
CA ILE A 213 -12.90 -8.41 49.70
C ILE A 213 -13.53 -7.68 50.88
N MET A 214 -12.71 -6.94 51.63
CA MET A 214 -13.20 -6.11 52.71
C MET A 214 -13.86 -4.85 52.13
N ASP A 215 -15.13 -4.65 52.44
CA ASP A 215 -15.88 -3.46 52.05
C ASP A 215 -15.41 -2.24 52.85
N LYS A 216 -15.81 -1.03 52.42
CA LYS A 216 -15.49 0.24 53.09
C LYS A 216 -15.92 0.29 54.56
N ASP A 217 -16.91 -0.53 54.92
CA ASP A 217 -17.42 -0.70 56.29
C ASP A 217 -16.71 -1.80 57.10
N GLY A 218 -15.59 -2.35 56.60
CA GLY A 218 -14.81 -3.41 57.27
C GLY A 218 -15.43 -4.81 57.20
N LYS A 219 -16.60 -4.96 56.55
CA LYS A 219 -17.27 -6.26 56.36
C LYS A 219 -16.68 -7.01 55.17
N LEU A 220 -16.37 -8.29 55.35
CA LEU A 220 -15.93 -9.14 54.24
C LEU A 220 -17.11 -9.47 53.32
N LYS A 221 -17.02 -9.05 52.06
CA LYS A 221 -17.96 -9.40 50.99
C LYS A 221 -17.36 -10.47 50.08
N LYS A 222 -18.18 -11.49 49.76
CA LYS A 222 -17.87 -12.51 48.77
C LYS A 222 -18.05 -11.89 47.37
N VAL A 223 -16.98 -11.78 46.60
CA VAL A 223 -17.02 -11.29 45.21
C VAL A 223 -16.59 -12.43 44.30
N VAL A 224 -17.41 -12.71 43.28
CA VAL A 224 -17.09 -13.68 42.24
C VAL A 224 -16.34 -12.94 41.13
N THR A 225 -15.14 -13.42 40.80
CA THR A 225 -14.28 -12.81 39.78
C THR A 225 -13.82 -13.86 38.78
N ASN A 226 -13.70 -13.52 37.51
CA ASN A 226 -13.16 -14.43 36.51
C ASN A 226 -11.69 -14.76 36.81
N GLN A 227 -11.27 -15.99 36.50
CA GLN A 227 -9.87 -16.41 36.57
C GLN A 227 -9.01 -15.80 35.45
N PHE A 228 -9.64 -15.19 34.44
CA PHE A 228 -8.99 -14.52 33.32
C PHE A 228 -8.73 -13.04 33.65
N SER A 229 -7.72 -12.46 33.03
CA SER A 229 -7.55 -10.99 33.04
C SER A 229 -8.78 -10.31 32.41
N GLU A 230 -8.99 -9.04 32.71
CA GLU A 230 -10.11 -8.27 32.15
C GLU A 230 -10.08 -8.22 30.61
N PRO A 231 -8.93 -7.96 29.94
CA PRO A 231 -8.86 -8.01 28.48
C PRO A 231 -9.19 -9.40 27.90
N CYS A 232 -8.77 -10.48 28.56
CA CYS A 232 -9.12 -11.84 28.13
C CYS A 232 -10.60 -12.14 28.35
N SER A 233 -11.19 -11.69 29.46
CA SER A 233 -12.61 -11.90 29.76
C SER A 233 -13.51 -11.22 28.71
N GLN A 234 -13.13 -10.02 28.26
CA GLN A 234 -13.84 -9.29 27.20
C GLN A 234 -13.79 -10.06 25.87
N ASP A 235 -12.61 -10.52 25.45
CA ASP A 235 -12.46 -11.30 24.22
C ASP A 235 -13.22 -12.64 24.30
N LEU A 236 -13.20 -13.32 25.44
CA LEU A 236 -13.95 -14.57 25.65
C LEU A 236 -15.46 -14.37 25.58
N PHE A 237 -15.96 -13.25 26.10
CA PHE A 237 -17.36 -12.87 25.94
C PHE A 237 -17.72 -12.60 24.48
N LEU A 238 -16.86 -11.86 23.76
CA LEU A 238 -17.06 -11.59 22.33
C LEU A 238 -16.97 -12.86 21.48
N PHE A 239 -16.06 -13.78 21.81
CA PHE A 239 -16.02 -15.13 21.22
C PHE A 239 -17.35 -15.84 21.41
N PHE A 240 -17.84 -15.91 22.65
CA PHE A 240 -19.10 -16.60 22.98
C PHE A 240 -20.30 -16.00 22.22
N TYR A 241 -20.42 -14.68 22.22
CA TYR A 241 -21.51 -13.98 21.56
C TYR A 241 -21.45 -14.11 20.03
N LYS A 242 -20.25 -14.01 19.44
CA LYS A 242 -20.09 -14.21 17.99
C LYS A 242 -20.31 -15.65 17.57
N TYR A 243 -19.87 -16.61 18.38
CA TYR A 243 -20.07 -18.02 18.13
C TYR A 243 -21.55 -18.37 18.02
N TYR A 244 -22.37 -17.84 18.92
CA TYR A 244 -23.83 -17.96 18.86
C TYR A 244 -24.41 -17.43 17.54
N ASN A 245 -24.05 -16.19 17.17
CA ASN A 245 -24.60 -15.57 15.97
C ASN A 245 -24.18 -16.30 14.69
N GLU A 246 -22.93 -16.76 14.62
CA GLU A 246 -22.44 -17.56 13.50
C GLU A 246 -23.17 -18.90 13.38
N LEU A 247 -23.41 -19.60 14.50
CA LEU A 247 -24.20 -20.84 14.49
C LEU A 247 -25.65 -20.59 14.05
N LEU A 248 -26.26 -19.50 14.50
CA LEU A 248 -27.61 -19.13 14.09
C LEU A 248 -27.69 -18.85 12.58
N GLU A 249 -26.69 -18.16 12.01
CA GLU A 249 -26.59 -17.88 10.58
C GLU A 249 -26.41 -19.16 9.74
N ILE A 250 -25.54 -20.08 10.19
CA ILE A 250 -25.33 -21.39 9.55
C ILE A 250 -26.64 -22.17 9.54
N TYR A 251 -27.30 -22.28 10.69
CA TYR A 251 -28.57 -22.99 10.77
C TYR A 251 -29.67 -22.36 9.90
N GLN A 252 -29.78 -21.03 9.86
CA GLN A 252 -30.75 -20.33 8.99
C GLN A 252 -30.47 -20.58 7.50
N THR A 253 -29.20 -20.79 7.13
CA THR A 253 -28.78 -20.98 5.73
C THR A 253 -28.85 -22.43 5.28
N GLU A 254 -28.41 -23.36 6.14
CA GLU A 254 -28.22 -24.78 5.80
C GLU A 254 -29.34 -25.67 6.35
N GLY A 255 -30.13 -25.19 7.30
CA GLY A 255 -31.23 -25.93 7.93
C GLY A 255 -30.79 -26.98 8.96
N GLU A 256 -29.48 -27.18 9.14
CA GLU A 256 -28.88 -28.13 10.08
C GLU A 256 -27.70 -27.48 10.82
N LEU A 257 -27.37 -28.02 11.99
CA LEU A 257 -26.19 -27.59 12.75
C LEU A 257 -24.94 -28.37 12.31
N PRO A 258 -23.77 -27.73 12.24
CA PRO A 258 -22.50 -28.42 12.01
C PRO A 258 -22.18 -29.34 13.19
N SER A 259 -21.50 -30.45 12.91
CA SER A 259 -21.10 -31.39 13.97
C SER A 259 -20.12 -30.73 14.95
N SER A 260 -20.10 -31.18 16.21
CA SER A 260 -19.12 -30.71 17.21
C SER A 260 -17.69 -30.89 16.72
N ALA A 261 -17.40 -31.96 15.97
CA ALA A 261 -16.05 -32.21 15.44
C ALA A 261 -15.64 -31.16 14.39
N ASP A 262 -16.57 -30.76 13.52
CA ASP A 262 -16.32 -29.77 12.47
C ASP A 262 -16.16 -28.36 13.06
N GLU A 263 -16.94 -28.02 14.08
CA GLU A 263 -16.82 -26.74 14.80
C GLU A 263 -15.51 -26.64 15.58
N LEU A 264 -15.11 -27.74 16.24
CA LEU A 264 -13.80 -27.83 16.89
C LEU A 264 -12.68 -27.70 15.86
N ALA A 265 -12.80 -28.33 14.69
CA ALA A 265 -11.83 -28.14 13.62
C ALA A 265 -11.79 -26.68 13.15
N ARG A 266 -12.93 -26.04 12.92
CA ARG A 266 -13.05 -24.64 12.46
C ARG A 266 -12.37 -23.65 13.42
N ILE A 267 -12.63 -23.80 14.73
CA ILE A 267 -12.14 -22.90 15.78
C ILE A 267 -10.68 -23.18 16.14
N PHE A 268 -10.25 -24.44 16.21
CA PHE A 268 -8.91 -24.80 16.69
C PHE A 268 -7.88 -25.08 15.58
N HIS A 269 -8.26 -25.19 14.29
CA HIS A 269 -7.25 -25.36 13.24
C HIS A 269 -6.34 -24.15 13.17
N LYS A 270 -5.02 -24.36 13.31
CA LYS A 270 -4.03 -23.35 12.92
C LYS A 270 -4.26 -22.97 11.46
N LYS A 271 -4.44 -21.67 11.19
CA LYS A 271 -4.35 -21.13 9.83
C LYS A 271 -3.04 -21.67 9.25
N LYS A 272 -3.07 -22.34 8.09
CA LYS A 272 -1.82 -22.67 7.39
C LYS A 272 -1.10 -21.33 7.21
N LYS A 273 0.12 -21.20 7.74
CA LYS A 273 0.92 -19.98 7.58
C LYS A 273 0.95 -19.66 6.09
N ASP A 274 0.52 -18.45 5.74
CA ASP A 274 0.58 -18.03 4.35
C ASP A 274 2.05 -17.82 3.96
N ILE A 275 2.37 -17.97 2.68
CA ILE A 275 3.76 -17.86 2.20
C ILE A 275 4.33 -16.47 2.54
N SER A 276 3.49 -15.43 2.57
CA SER A 276 3.84 -14.07 2.99
C SER A 276 4.24 -13.97 4.47
N ASP A 277 3.61 -14.73 5.34
CA ASP A 277 3.92 -14.76 6.78
C ASP A 277 5.24 -15.47 7.02
N ILE A 278 5.51 -16.53 6.24
CA ILE A 278 6.80 -17.25 6.26
C ILE A 278 7.94 -16.33 5.78
N ILE A 279 7.73 -15.59 4.70
CA ILE A 279 8.72 -14.65 4.16
C ILE A 279 8.98 -13.50 5.14
N SER A 280 7.93 -12.98 5.79
CA SER A 280 8.05 -11.90 6.78
C SER A 280 8.84 -12.36 8.01
N ASP A 281 8.60 -13.58 8.50
CA ASP A 281 9.38 -14.19 9.59
C ASP A 281 10.85 -14.36 9.19
N MET A 282 11.15 -14.78 7.96
CA MET A 282 12.52 -14.91 7.46
C MET A 282 13.25 -13.56 7.36
N GLN A 283 12.56 -12.50 6.89
CA GLN A 283 13.15 -11.16 6.79
C GLN A 283 13.39 -10.50 8.15
N GLN A 284 12.65 -10.89 9.19
CA GLN A 284 12.92 -10.43 10.56
C GLN A 284 14.16 -11.11 11.16
N ILE A 285 14.37 -12.40 10.87
CA ILE A 285 15.57 -13.14 11.33
C ILE A 285 16.86 -12.52 10.78
N ASP A 286 16.84 -12.06 9.53
CA ASP A 286 17.98 -11.41 8.87
C ASP A 286 18.29 -10.00 9.41
N LYS A 287 17.33 -9.33 10.07
CA LYS A 287 17.55 -8.01 10.69
C LYS A 287 18.06 -8.08 12.13
N THR A 288 17.95 -9.24 12.76
CA THR A 288 18.44 -9.50 14.12
C THR A 288 19.76 -10.28 14.15
N SER A 289 20.36 -10.53 12.99
CA SER A 289 21.67 -11.17 12.83
C SER A 289 22.78 -10.16 12.52
#